data_AF-A0A935S2V1-F1
#
_entry.id   AF-A0A935S2V1-F1
#
_cell.length_a   1.000
_cell.length_b   1.000
_cell.length_c   1.000
_cell.angle_alpha   90.00
_cell.angle_beta   90.00
_cell.angle_gamma   90.00
#
_symmetry.space_group_name_H-M   'P 1'
#
loop_
_entity.id
_entity.type
_entity.pdbx_description
1 polymer ?
#
loop_
_entity_poly.entity_id
_entity_poly.type
_entity_poly.pdbx_seq_one_letter_code
_entity_poly.pdbx_strand_id
1 'polypeptide(L)'
;MWRISGNGLKKDSYLYVTMHVSNRVAYHLSDQFFDAIKSVDVVGLETNPAEWLVNMELTGELSRASGVSLYNPYGGNFYKNVFGMRFPDKQVYKSLLSFDPEIINGLLYRHSNSQENFEENTYIDLFIFQAAAKLNKKIVSLEDFVKAEIQSKLASIPDAEFYPDDAKGDDYGSYGGNGGKIEDAYRDGNLDAVDSLTKLFETKNMQQYLLHNRNVFFVQRIDSILKSGSALFSGVGAAHLPGSKGVIEMLRRLNYKVEPITPRQTKKAVKEQDAIDQILKPVSFEKNYAADSLYYIQVPGKLTPIMNYDNIKYYINADMVNGNFTMWRV
;
A
#
# COMPACT_ATOMS: atom_id res chain seq x y z
N MET A 1 2.61 -13.98 13.50
CA MET A 1 1.67 -14.64 12.56
C MET A 1 0.72 -15.52 13.35
N TRP A 2 -0.50 -15.72 12.88
CA TRP A 2 -1.53 -16.53 13.52
C TRP A 2 -2.06 -17.59 12.57
N ARG A 3 -2.33 -18.78 13.09
CA ARG A 3 -3.03 -19.86 12.38
C ARG A 3 -4.53 -19.75 12.61
N ILE A 4 -5.31 -19.86 11.56
CA ILE A 4 -6.76 -20.04 11.57
C ILE A 4 -7.06 -21.50 11.20
N SER A 5 -7.77 -22.22 12.07
CA SER A 5 -8.21 -23.59 11.85
C SER A 5 -9.57 -23.85 12.53
N GLY A 6 -10.07 -25.09 12.51
CA GLY A 6 -11.37 -25.43 13.07
C GLY A 6 -12.53 -25.02 12.17
N ASN A 7 -13.75 -24.93 12.72
CA ASN A 7 -14.98 -24.54 11.99
C ASN A 7 -15.22 -25.28 10.65
N GLY A 8 -14.80 -26.55 10.56
CA GLY A 8 -14.95 -27.37 9.34
C GLY A 8 -13.87 -27.17 8.27
N LEU A 9 -12.88 -26.31 8.49
CA LEU A 9 -11.78 -26.08 7.54
C LEU A 9 -10.95 -27.37 7.33
N LYS A 10 -10.65 -27.66 6.06
CA LYS A 10 -9.83 -28.82 5.65
C LYS A 10 -8.34 -28.53 5.60
N LYS A 11 -7.98 -27.26 5.41
CA LYS A 11 -6.62 -26.75 5.38
C LYS A 11 -6.53 -25.56 6.33
N ASP A 12 -5.36 -25.39 6.93
CA ASP A 12 -5.07 -24.22 7.75
C ASP A 12 -5.04 -22.96 6.88
N SER A 13 -5.40 -21.83 7.50
CA SER A 13 -5.28 -20.49 6.95
C SER A 13 -4.50 -19.61 7.92
N TYR A 14 -4.08 -18.43 7.51
CA TYR A 14 -3.11 -17.65 8.26
C TYR A 14 -3.44 -16.15 8.25
N LEU A 15 -3.25 -15.49 9.40
CA LEU A 15 -3.14 -14.04 9.50
C LEU A 15 -1.69 -13.68 9.72
N TYR A 16 -1.10 -13.03 8.74
CA TYR A 16 0.20 -12.41 8.85
C TYR A 16 0.04 -10.95 9.27
N VAL A 17 0.83 -10.57 10.27
CA VAL A 17 0.80 -9.22 10.81
C VAL A 17 1.70 -8.36 9.94
N THR A 18 1.15 -7.32 9.33
CA THR A 18 1.92 -6.32 8.58
C THR A 18 1.96 -5.03 9.37
N MET A 19 2.95 -4.17 9.09
CA MET A 19 2.97 -2.82 9.61
C MET A 19 3.78 -1.93 8.68
N HIS A 20 3.35 -0.67 8.53
CA HIS A 20 4.13 0.35 7.85
C HIS A 20 5.21 0.84 8.81
N VAL A 21 6.45 0.34 8.66
CA VAL A 21 7.58 0.61 9.56
C VAL A 21 8.72 1.25 8.80
N SER A 22 9.15 2.42 9.26
CA SER A 22 10.09 3.35 8.61
C SER A 22 11.55 2.88 8.50
N ASN A 23 11.88 1.60 8.75
CA ASN A 23 13.26 1.16 8.90
C ASN A 23 13.54 -0.28 8.42
N ARG A 24 14.56 -0.42 7.55
CA ARG A 24 15.22 -1.63 7.00
C ARG A 24 15.36 -2.84 7.91
N VAL A 25 15.38 -2.66 9.22
CA VAL A 25 15.64 -3.76 10.17
C VAL A 25 14.45 -4.75 10.28
N ALA A 26 13.30 -4.48 9.65
CA ALA A 26 12.08 -5.27 9.84
C ALA A 26 11.92 -6.54 8.95
N TYR A 27 12.77 -6.77 7.95
CA TYR A 27 12.48 -7.79 6.94
C TYR A 27 13.28 -9.08 7.09
N HIS A 28 13.03 -9.80 8.18
CA HIS A 28 13.45 -11.19 8.32
C HIS A 28 12.24 -12.12 8.38
N LEU A 29 11.80 -12.56 7.21
CA LEU A 29 10.68 -13.49 7.09
C LEU A 29 11.07 -14.86 7.66
N SER A 30 10.16 -15.45 8.41
CA SER A 30 10.38 -16.76 9.05
C SER A 30 10.17 -17.92 8.08
N ASP A 31 10.69 -19.09 8.42
CA ASP A 31 10.42 -20.32 7.67
C ASP A 31 8.90 -20.58 7.56
N GLN A 32 8.17 -20.27 8.64
CA GLN A 32 6.71 -20.42 8.72
C GLN A 32 5.97 -19.48 7.76
N PHE A 33 6.49 -18.27 7.51
CA PHE A 33 5.90 -17.36 6.52
C PHE A 33 5.87 -18.03 5.15
N PHE A 34 7.02 -18.58 4.71
CA PHE A 34 7.13 -19.21 3.40
C PHE A 34 6.34 -20.51 3.31
N ASP A 35 6.29 -21.31 4.39
CA ASP A 35 5.46 -22.50 4.45
C ASP A 35 3.96 -22.15 4.36
N ALA A 36 3.53 -21.09 5.06
CA ALA A 36 2.16 -20.61 5.05
C ALA A 36 1.74 -20.08 3.67
N ILE A 37 2.47 -19.12 3.10
CA ILE A 37 2.09 -18.52 1.81
C ILE A 37 2.10 -19.53 0.65
N LYS A 38 2.98 -20.56 0.71
CA LYS A 38 3.01 -21.63 -0.30
C LYS A 38 1.88 -22.65 -0.14
N SER A 39 1.41 -22.90 1.07
CA SER A 39 0.39 -23.92 1.36
C SER A 39 -1.05 -23.49 1.10
N VAL A 40 -1.29 -22.18 0.95
CA VAL A 40 -2.63 -21.62 0.72
C VAL A 40 -3.00 -21.55 -0.76
N ASP A 41 -4.30 -21.37 -1.02
CA ASP A 41 -4.86 -21.21 -2.37
C ASP A 41 -5.02 -19.72 -2.74
N VAL A 42 -5.32 -18.89 -1.74
CA VAL A 42 -5.64 -17.46 -1.87
C VAL A 42 -4.72 -16.63 -0.95
N VAL A 43 -4.29 -15.47 -1.44
CA VAL A 43 -3.61 -14.44 -0.65
C VAL A 43 -4.49 -13.18 -0.61
N GLY A 44 -4.84 -12.75 0.59
CA GLY A 44 -5.61 -11.53 0.85
C GLY A 44 -4.71 -10.45 1.44
N LEU A 45 -4.77 -9.23 0.91
CA LEU A 45 -4.13 -8.05 1.48
C LEU A 45 -5.18 -6.97 1.70
N GLU A 46 -4.93 -6.02 2.61
CA GLU A 46 -5.88 -4.91 2.83
C GLU A 46 -6.22 -4.20 1.51
N THR A 47 -5.19 -3.83 0.76
CA THR A 47 -5.33 -3.28 -0.59
C THR A 47 -4.57 -4.14 -1.59
N ASN A 48 -4.97 -4.08 -2.87
CA ASN A 48 -4.29 -4.79 -3.95
C ASN A 48 -3.23 -3.87 -4.60
N PRO A 49 -1.92 -4.16 -4.47
CA PRO A 49 -0.88 -3.33 -5.08
C PRO A 49 -0.98 -3.17 -6.60
N ALA A 50 -1.56 -4.15 -7.31
CA ALA A 50 -1.81 -4.04 -8.75
C ALA A 50 -2.77 -2.90 -9.12
N GLU A 51 -3.61 -2.45 -8.18
CA GLU A 51 -4.63 -1.43 -8.39
C GLU A 51 -4.20 -0.05 -7.89
N TRP A 52 -3.08 0.07 -7.15
CA TRP A 52 -2.65 1.33 -6.53
C TRP A 52 -2.55 2.48 -7.54
N LEU A 53 -1.90 2.26 -8.69
CA LEU A 53 -1.72 3.30 -9.69
C LEU A 53 -3.07 3.81 -10.25
N VAL A 54 -4.00 2.90 -10.51
CA VAL A 54 -5.36 3.25 -10.98
C VAL A 54 -6.15 3.96 -9.89
N ASN A 55 -6.03 3.49 -8.65
CA ASN A 55 -6.70 4.10 -7.50
C ASN A 55 -6.19 5.53 -7.23
N MET A 56 -4.89 5.76 -7.34
CA MET A 56 -4.28 7.10 -7.23
C MET A 56 -4.71 8.03 -8.38
N GLU A 57 -4.92 7.49 -9.58
CA GLU A 57 -5.52 8.23 -10.71
C GLU A 57 -6.95 8.67 -10.35
N LEU A 58 -7.76 7.74 -9.82
CA LEU A 58 -9.16 7.97 -9.45
C LEU A 58 -9.32 8.97 -8.30
N THR A 59 -8.42 8.98 -7.32
CA THR A 59 -8.45 9.95 -6.20
C THR A 59 -7.83 11.30 -6.56
N GLY A 60 -7.19 11.41 -7.73
CA GLY A 60 -6.48 12.61 -8.17
C GLY A 60 -5.13 12.83 -7.47
N GLU A 61 -4.64 11.83 -6.72
CA GLU A 61 -3.33 11.88 -6.07
C GLU A 61 -2.20 12.04 -7.06
N LEU A 62 -2.26 11.37 -8.23
CA LEU A 62 -1.23 11.49 -9.26
C LEU A 62 -1.08 12.93 -9.75
N SER A 63 -2.21 13.61 -10.01
CA SER A 63 -2.23 15.01 -10.43
C SER A 63 -1.61 15.93 -9.36
N ARG A 64 -1.87 15.67 -8.07
CA ARG A 64 -1.31 16.45 -6.96
C ARG A 64 0.19 16.20 -6.78
N ALA A 65 0.61 14.95 -6.88
CA ALA A 65 2.00 14.53 -6.72
C ALA A 65 2.91 14.97 -7.89
N SER A 66 2.33 15.31 -9.05
CA SER A 66 3.07 15.86 -10.19
C SER A 66 3.79 17.17 -9.89
N GLY A 67 3.44 17.87 -8.79
CA GLY A 67 4.19 19.01 -8.28
C GLY A 67 4.27 20.22 -9.22
N VAL A 68 3.56 20.17 -10.36
CA VAL A 68 3.41 21.32 -11.25
C VAL A 68 2.47 22.28 -10.55
N SER A 69 3.04 23.12 -9.67
CA SER A 69 2.48 24.43 -9.38
C SER A 69 2.11 25.01 -10.73
N LEU A 70 0.81 25.22 -10.94
CA LEU A 70 0.28 25.81 -12.15
C LEU A 70 0.93 27.20 -12.27
N TYR A 71 2.12 27.26 -12.86
CA TYR A 71 2.70 28.49 -13.36
C TYR A 71 1.67 28.96 -14.37
N ASN A 72 0.81 29.87 -13.94
CA ASN A 72 -0.22 30.44 -14.77
C ASN A 72 0.51 31.26 -15.83
N PRO A 73 0.73 30.75 -17.06
CA PRO A 73 1.45 31.51 -18.07
C PRO A 73 0.58 32.67 -18.57
N TYR A 74 -0.70 32.72 -18.14
CA TYR A 74 -1.73 33.69 -18.50
C TYR A 74 -1.75 34.92 -17.58
N GLY A 75 -0.62 35.27 -16.95
CA GLY A 75 -0.43 36.55 -16.23
C GLY A 75 -0.66 37.84 -17.06
N GLY A 76 -1.15 37.72 -18.29
CA GLY A 76 -1.72 38.81 -19.08
C GLY A 76 -2.31 38.28 -20.39
N ASN A 77 -3.63 38.42 -20.56
CA ASN A 77 -4.40 38.12 -21.77
C ASN A 77 -4.50 36.65 -22.22
N PHE A 78 -5.55 35.97 -21.71
CA PHE A 78 -6.07 34.70 -22.21
C PHE A 78 -6.07 34.62 -23.75
N TYR A 79 -6.75 35.53 -24.44
CA TYR A 79 -6.95 35.51 -25.91
C TYR A 79 -5.67 35.60 -26.76
N LYS A 80 -4.58 36.18 -26.24
CA LYS A 80 -3.29 36.24 -26.96
C LYS A 80 -2.52 34.92 -26.85
N ASN A 81 -2.77 34.16 -25.78
CA ASN A 81 -2.02 32.97 -25.43
C ASN A 81 -2.69 31.67 -25.92
N VAL A 82 -4.00 31.67 -26.21
CA VAL A 82 -4.71 30.46 -26.72
C VAL A 82 -4.26 30.04 -28.11
N PHE A 83 -3.75 30.96 -28.94
CA PHE A 83 -3.37 30.71 -30.34
C PHE A 83 -1.85 30.71 -30.58
N GLY A 84 -1.04 30.96 -29.55
CA GLY A 84 0.41 31.00 -29.68
C GLY A 84 1.02 29.62 -29.45
N MET A 85 1.58 29.01 -30.49
CA MET A 85 2.47 27.85 -30.30
C MET A 85 3.74 28.31 -29.58
N ARG A 86 3.89 27.94 -28.30
CA ARG A 86 5.10 28.18 -27.53
C ARG A 86 5.90 26.89 -27.46
N PHE A 87 7.13 26.92 -27.95
CA PHE A 87 8.06 25.82 -27.75
C PHE A 87 8.69 25.95 -26.36
N PRO A 88 8.87 24.84 -25.62
CA PRO A 88 9.59 24.85 -24.36
C PRO A 88 10.98 25.44 -24.54
N ASP A 89 11.42 26.29 -23.62
CA ASP A 89 12.81 26.76 -23.63
C ASP A 89 13.76 25.70 -23.03
N LYS A 90 15.06 25.97 -23.07
CA LYS A 90 16.08 25.05 -22.53
C LYS A 90 15.91 24.76 -21.03
N GLN A 91 15.38 25.70 -20.24
CA GLN A 91 15.15 25.48 -18.82
C GLN A 91 13.97 24.54 -18.61
N VAL A 92 12.90 24.71 -19.37
CA VAL A 92 11.77 23.79 -19.35
C VAL A 92 12.21 22.39 -19.76
N TYR A 93 12.94 22.21 -20.86
CA TYR A 93 13.49 20.90 -21.24
C TYR A 93 14.39 20.30 -20.16
N LYS A 94 15.24 21.10 -19.51
CA LYS A 94 16.08 20.64 -18.40
C LYS A 94 15.23 20.11 -17.25
N SER A 95 14.25 20.88 -16.78
CA SER A 95 13.33 20.49 -15.70
C SER A 95 12.54 19.23 -16.05
N LEU A 96 12.08 19.13 -17.30
CA LEU A 96 11.32 17.97 -17.80
C LEU A 96 12.16 16.70 -17.90
N LEU A 97 13.42 16.81 -18.36
CA LEU A 97 14.34 15.69 -18.44
C LEU A 97 14.79 15.24 -17.05
N SER A 98 15.03 16.18 -16.14
CA SER A 98 15.39 15.90 -14.75
C SER A 98 14.22 15.47 -13.88
N PHE A 99 12.97 15.61 -14.35
CA PHE A 99 11.81 15.13 -13.61
C PHE A 99 11.87 13.61 -13.51
N ASP A 100 12.11 13.13 -12.30
CA ASP A 100 11.95 11.74 -11.92
C ASP A 100 10.72 11.68 -11.01
N PRO A 101 9.64 11.00 -11.40
CA PRO A 101 8.46 10.93 -10.57
C PRO A 101 8.79 10.13 -9.31
N GLU A 102 8.89 10.84 -8.19
CA GLU A 102 8.97 10.25 -6.84
C GLU A 102 7.87 9.21 -6.58
N ILE A 103 6.77 9.25 -7.34
CA ILE A 103 5.70 8.24 -7.33
C ILE A 103 6.21 6.84 -7.69
N ILE A 104 7.08 6.69 -8.69
CA ILE A 104 7.59 5.35 -9.08
C ILE A 104 8.43 4.77 -7.96
N ASN A 105 9.29 5.63 -7.41
CA ASN A 105 10.01 5.31 -6.22
C ASN A 105 9.02 4.92 -5.11
N GLY A 106 8.05 5.78 -4.79
CA GLY A 106 6.93 5.54 -3.87
C GLY A 106 6.16 4.22 -4.07
N LEU A 107 6.09 3.68 -5.29
CA LEU A 107 5.35 2.46 -5.59
C LEU A 107 6.20 1.20 -5.50
N LEU A 108 7.46 1.25 -5.98
CA LEU A 108 8.28 0.06 -6.22
C LEU A 108 9.53 -0.05 -5.35
N TYR A 109 10.12 1.08 -4.96
CA TYR A 109 11.48 1.11 -4.38
C TYR A 109 11.58 1.86 -3.05
N ARG A 110 10.81 2.94 -2.92
CA ARG A 110 10.67 3.88 -1.80
C ARG A 110 12.01 4.38 -1.25
N HIS A 111 12.96 4.61 -2.16
CA HIS A 111 14.33 5.09 -1.93
C HIS A 111 14.44 6.63 -1.98
N SER A 112 14.69 7.31 -0.87
CA SER A 112 14.96 8.76 -0.82
C SER A 112 16.45 9.04 -0.62
N ASN A 113 17.06 9.78 -1.55
CA ASN A 113 18.47 10.17 -1.44
C ASN A 113 18.79 11.07 -0.22
N SER A 114 17.80 11.54 0.54
CA SER A 114 17.99 12.43 1.70
C SER A 114 17.84 11.74 3.06
N GLN A 115 17.44 10.47 3.11
CA GLN A 115 17.23 9.74 4.37
C GLN A 115 17.66 8.27 4.28
N GLU A 116 18.94 8.01 3.98
CA GLU A 116 19.55 6.66 4.02
C GLU A 116 19.31 5.87 5.32
N ASN A 117 18.85 6.52 6.40
CA ASN A 117 18.59 5.93 7.72
C ASN A 117 17.10 5.84 8.14
N PHE A 118 16.14 6.28 7.32
CA PHE A 118 14.72 6.28 7.67
C PHE A 118 13.85 5.90 6.47
N GLU A 119 14.00 4.68 5.99
CA GLU A 119 13.19 4.18 4.89
C GLU A 119 12.66 2.79 5.18
N GLU A 120 11.34 2.72 5.28
CA GLU A 120 10.50 1.71 4.65
C GLU A 120 9.05 2.08 4.96
N ASN A 121 8.17 2.14 3.98
CA ASN A 121 6.75 2.06 4.26
C ASN A 121 6.28 1.05 3.21
N THR A 122 5.51 0.02 3.55
CA THR A 122 4.85 -0.85 2.55
C THR A 122 5.77 -1.73 1.65
N TYR A 123 6.91 -2.24 2.13
CA TYR A 123 7.65 -3.31 1.40
C TYR A 123 7.05 -4.70 1.65
N ILE A 124 6.44 -4.95 2.83
CA ILE A 124 5.88 -6.26 3.16
C ILE A 124 4.65 -6.62 2.35
N ASP A 125 3.71 -5.69 2.20
CA ASP A 125 2.48 -5.93 1.46
C ASP A 125 2.80 -6.12 -0.03
N LEU A 126 3.73 -5.33 -0.57
CA LEU A 126 4.23 -5.50 -1.93
C LEU A 126 4.94 -6.84 -2.11
N PHE A 127 5.80 -7.23 -1.16
CA PHE A 127 6.47 -8.53 -1.22
C PHE A 127 5.48 -9.69 -1.13
N ILE A 128 4.50 -9.64 -0.22
CA ILE A 128 3.43 -10.66 -0.13
C ILE A 128 2.66 -10.74 -1.45
N PHE A 129 2.31 -9.59 -2.04
CA PHE A 129 1.66 -9.52 -3.34
C PHE A 129 2.51 -10.15 -4.45
N GLN A 130 3.79 -9.80 -4.54
CA GLN A 130 4.72 -10.33 -5.53
C GLN A 130 4.90 -11.83 -5.35
N ALA A 131 5.12 -12.31 -4.12
CA ALA A 131 5.23 -13.72 -3.80
C ALA A 131 3.95 -14.47 -4.19
N ALA A 132 2.77 -13.93 -3.86
CA ALA A 132 1.49 -14.51 -4.25
C ALA A 132 1.36 -14.62 -5.78
N ALA A 133 1.64 -13.54 -6.50
CA ALA A 133 1.57 -13.50 -7.96
C ALA A 133 2.55 -14.50 -8.58
N LYS A 134 3.82 -14.46 -8.16
CA LYS A 134 4.91 -15.34 -8.62
C LYS A 134 4.58 -16.82 -8.39
N LEU A 135 3.98 -17.15 -7.24
CA LEU A 135 3.52 -18.49 -6.87
C LEU A 135 2.14 -18.88 -7.46
N ASN A 136 1.57 -18.09 -8.37
CA ASN A 136 0.25 -18.31 -8.99
C ASN A 136 -0.91 -18.44 -7.97
N LYS A 137 -0.84 -17.75 -6.84
CA LYS A 137 -1.93 -17.69 -5.88
C LYS A 137 -3.01 -16.73 -6.38
N LYS A 138 -4.26 -17.00 -6.02
CA LYS A 138 -5.33 -16.04 -6.25
C LYS A 138 -5.14 -14.86 -5.29
N ILE A 139 -5.05 -13.65 -5.81
CA ILE A 139 -4.90 -12.43 -5.00
C ILE A 139 -6.27 -11.77 -4.85
N VAL A 140 -6.60 -11.33 -3.64
CA VAL A 140 -7.85 -10.61 -3.35
C VAL A 140 -7.59 -9.42 -2.44
N SER A 141 -8.35 -8.35 -2.65
CA SER A 141 -8.46 -7.28 -1.66
C SER A 141 -9.38 -7.70 -0.53
N LEU A 142 -8.92 -7.48 0.70
CA LEU A 142 -9.72 -7.57 1.91
C LEU A 142 -10.55 -6.32 2.13
N GLU A 143 -10.36 -5.26 1.34
CA GLU A 143 -11.17 -4.04 1.33
C GLU A 143 -11.89 -3.77 0.02
N ASP A 144 -12.95 -2.97 0.14
CA ASP A 144 -13.55 -2.26 -0.98
C ASP A 144 -12.95 -0.86 -1.04
N PHE A 145 -12.29 -0.54 -2.16
CA PHE A 145 -11.56 0.71 -2.33
C PHE A 145 -12.42 1.96 -2.08
N VAL A 146 -13.63 2.00 -2.65
CA VAL A 146 -14.53 3.16 -2.53
C VAL A 146 -14.96 3.34 -1.08
N LYS A 147 -15.31 2.26 -0.39
CA LYS A 147 -15.65 2.31 1.04
C LYS A 147 -14.46 2.74 1.87
N ALA A 148 -13.27 2.16 1.66
CA ALA A 148 -12.06 2.52 2.39
C ALA A 148 -11.72 4.01 2.24
N GLU A 149 -11.85 4.55 1.02
CA GLU A 149 -11.65 5.98 0.75
C GLU A 149 -12.68 6.87 1.47
N ILE A 150 -13.95 6.46 1.51
CA ILE A 150 -14.98 7.17 2.31
C ILE A 150 -14.63 7.12 3.80
N GLN A 151 -14.22 5.95 4.32
CA GLN A 151 -13.82 5.81 5.72
C GLN A 151 -12.61 6.70 6.05
N SER A 152 -11.61 6.79 5.16
CA SER A 152 -10.45 7.66 5.32
C SER A 152 -10.84 9.15 5.43
N LYS A 153 -11.78 9.58 4.58
CA LYS A 153 -12.33 10.95 4.64
C LYS A 153 -13.09 11.20 5.93
N LEU A 154 -13.90 10.26 6.39
CA LEU A 154 -14.63 10.37 7.66
C LEU A 154 -13.69 10.38 8.87
N ALA A 155 -12.61 9.61 8.84
CA ALA A 155 -11.58 9.59 9.87
C ALA A 155 -10.86 10.93 10.03
N SER A 156 -10.72 11.67 8.92
CA SER A 156 -10.08 12.98 8.88
C SER A 156 -10.95 14.11 9.45
N ILE A 157 -12.24 13.85 9.72
CA ILE A 157 -13.13 14.82 10.35
C ILE A 157 -12.77 14.89 11.84
N PRO A 158 -12.54 16.09 12.42
CA PRO A 158 -12.31 16.24 13.85
C PRO A 158 -13.48 15.68 14.68
N ASP A 159 -13.18 15.07 15.82
CA ASP A 159 -14.22 14.62 16.75
C ASP A 159 -15.01 15.83 17.28
N ALA A 160 -16.34 15.71 17.40
CA ALA A 160 -17.22 16.81 17.85
C ALA A 160 -16.90 17.33 19.28
N GLU A 161 -16.17 16.55 20.07
CA GLU A 161 -15.74 16.87 21.44
C GLU A 161 -14.27 17.31 21.52
N PHE A 162 -13.54 17.38 20.40
CA PHE A 162 -12.13 17.76 20.39
C PHE A 162 -11.98 19.29 20.36
N TYR A 163 -12.25 19.92 21.50
CA TYR A 163 -11.61 21.19 21.85
C TYR A 163 -10.36 20.83 22.67
N PRO A 164 -9.14 20.97 22.14
CA PRO A 164 -7.96 20.92 22.99
C PRO A 164 -8.00 22.18 23.87
N ASP A 165 -8.40 22.02 25.13
CA ASP A 165 -8.39 23.09 26.16
C ASP A 165 -6.96 23.47 26.60
N ASP A 166 -5.96 22.93 25.92
CA ASP A 166 -4.56 23.12 26.18
C ASP A 166 -3.87 23.49 24.86
N ALA A 167 -4.16 24.73 24.45
CA ALA A 167 -3.23 25.54 23.67
C ALA A 167 -1.94 25.80 24.50
N LYS A 168 -1.16 24.75 24.70
CA LYS A 168 0.30 24.81 24.63
C LYS A 168 0.59 24.18 23.26
N GLY A 169 0.67 24.95 22.18
CA GLY A 169 1.76 25.90 22.05
C GLY A 169 3.09 25.16 22.20
N ASP A 170 3.26 24.03 21.51
CA ASP A 170 4.48 23.61 20.83
C ASP A 170 4.26 22.23 20.18
N ASP A 171 4.60 22.15 18.89
CA ASP A 171 4.87 20.93 18.13
C ASP A 171 3.70 20.00 17.73
N TYR A 172 2.78 20.52 16.89
CA TYR A 172 2.05 19.70 15.90
C TYR A 172 2.97 19.26 14.73
N GLY A 173 4.28 19.23 14.97
CA GLY A 173 5.36 19.02 14.00
C GLY A 173 6.30 17.88 14.38
N SER A 174 5.82 16.81 15.00
CA SER A 174 6.62 15.58 15.09
C SER A 174 5.78 14.31 15.14
N TYR A 175 5.29 13.89 13.97
CA TYR A 175 4.99 12.47 13.72
C TYR A 175 6.26 11.58 13.83
N GLY A 176 7.46 12.16 13.97
CA GLY A 176 8.74 11.46 13.98
C GLY A 176 9.21 10.89 15.32
N GLY A 177 8.64 11.32 16.46
CA GLY A 177 9.10 10.86 17.79
C GLY A 177 8.35 9.65 18.37
N ASN A 178 7.07 9.49 18.02
CA ASN A 178 6.17 8.54 18.69
C ASN A 178 5.91 7.26 17.90
N GLY A 179 6.13 7.26 16.59
CA GLY A 179 6.06 6.06 15.74
C GLY A 179 6.97 4.94 16.25
N GLY A 180 8.16 5.28 16.74
CA GLY A 180 9.13 4.33 17.26
C GLY A 180 8.60 3.38 18.34
N LYS A 181 7.70 3.84 19.23
CA LYS A 181 7.13 2.97 20.28
C LYS A 181 6.18 1.90 19.74
N ILE A 182 5.40 2.24 18.72
CA ILE A 182 4.53 1.25 18.04
C ILE A 182 5.41 0.29 17.23
N GLU A 183 6.45 0.82 16.55
CA GLU A 183 7.44 0.00 15.85
C GLU A 183 8.13 -1.01 16.78
N ASP A 184 8.56 -0.59 17.97
CA ASP A 184 9.16 -1.46 18.97
C ASP A 184 8.16 -2.52 19.47
N ALA A 185 6.94 -2.11 19.80
CA ALA A 185 5.89 -3.05 20.22
C ALA A 185 5.58 -4.11 19.15
N TYR A 186 5.57 -3.71 17.88
CA TYR A 186 5.41 -4.62 16.75
C TYR A 186 6.60 -5.58 16.59
N ARG A 187 7.84 -5.07 16.71
CA ARG A 187 9.06 -5.89 16.67
C ARG A 187 9.10 -6.95 17.77
N ASP A 188 8.64 -6.57 18.96
CA ASP A 188 8.53 -7.47 20.11
C ASP A 188 7.35 -8.45 20.01
N GLY A 189 6.49 -8.32 18.99
CA GLY A 189 5.27 -9.12 18.84
C GLY A 189 4.21 -8.84 19.90
N ASN A 190 4.29 -7.69 20.59
CA ASN A 190 3.41 -7.30 21.68
C ASN A 190 2.18 -6.55 21.14
N LEU A 191 1.17 -7.31 20.70
CA LEU A 191 -0.07 -6.74 20.15
C LEU A 191 -0.89 -5.96 21.19
N ASP A 192 -0.78 -6.28 22.48
CA ASP A 192 -1.48 -5.52 23.53
C ASP A 192 -0.89 -4.11 23.71
N ALA A 193 0.44 -3.99 23.56
CA ALA A 193 1.11 -2.70 23.52
C ALA A 193 0.76 -1.93 22.24
N VAL A 194 0.68 -2.60 21.08
CA VAL A 194 0.20 -1.97 19.83
C VAL A 194 -1.21 -1.41 20.03
N ASP A 195 -2.16 -2.20 20.55
CA ASP A 195 -3.54 -1.76 20.84
C ASP A 195 -3.59 -0.53 21.74
N SER A 196 -2.82 -0.55 22.83
CA SER A 196 -2.81 0.51 23.83
C SER A 196 -2.21 1.81 23.27
N LEU A 197 -1.11 1.71 22.51
CA LEU A 197 -0.46 2.85 21.89
C LEU A 197 -1.32 3.43 20.76
N THR A 198 -1.89 2.58 19.91
CA THR A 198 -2.82 3.01 18.85
C THR A 198 -4.00 3.79 19.45
N LYS A 199 -4.62 3.28 20.51
CA LYS A 199 -5.73 3.98 21.20
C LYS A 199 -5.33 5.31 21.83
N LEU A 200 -4.08 5.44 22.28
CA LEU A 200 -3.56 6.65 22.88
C LEU A 200 -3.34 7.76 21.85
N PHE A 201 -2.93 7.39 20.62
CA PHE A 201 -2.56 8.35 19.59
C PHE A 201 -3.68 8.66 18.58
N GLU A 202 -4.68 7.78 18.45
CA GLU A 202 -5.77 7.94 17.49
C GLU A 202 -7.02 8.57 18.11
N THR A 203 -7.66 9.46 17.34
CA THR A 203 -8.97 10.05 17.67
C THR A 203 -10.09 9.01 17.63
N LYS A 204 -11.27 9.34 18.17
CA LYS A 204 -12.43 8.43 18.14
C LYS A 204 -12.85 8.12 16.69
N ASN A 205 -12.86 9.14 15.82
CA ASN A 205 -13.13 8.97 14.41
C ASN A 205 -12.09 8.08 13.71
N MET A 206 -10.78 8.26 14.00
CA MET A 206 -9.75 7.37 13.44
C MET A 206 -9.95 5.92 13.88
N GLN A 207 -10.15 5.66 15.18
CA GLN A 207 -10.40 4.30 15.67
C GLN A 207 -11.66 3.69 15.06
N GLN A 208 -12.72 4.46 14.89
CA GLN A 208 -13.98 3.97 14.33
C GLN A 208 -13.86 3.64 12.84
N TYR A 209 -13.37 4.59 12.04
CA TYR A 209 -13.40 4.51 10.59
C TYR A 209 -12.17 3.82 9.99
N LEU A 210 -10.98 3.99 10.57
CA LEU A 210 -9.75 3.35 10.10
C LEU A 210 -9.50 1.97 10.70
N LEU A 211 -10.13 1.61 11.83
CA LEU A 211 -9.95 0.29 12.45
C LEU A 211 -11.27 -0.48 12.57
N HIS A 212 -12.19 -0.05 13.42
CA HIS A 212 -13.35 -0.89 13.79
C HIS A 212 -14.25 -1.25 12.61
N ASN A 213 -14.60 -0.28 11.75
CA ASN A 213 -15.44 -0.53 10.58
C ASN A 213 -14.71 -1.39 9.54
N ARG A 214 -13.40 -1.15 9.33
CA ARG A 214 -12.56 -1.92 8.42
C ARG A 214 -12.40 -3.37 8.90
N ASN A 215 -12.24 -3.60 10.21
CA ASN A 215 -12.18 -4.94 10.82
C ASN A 215 -13.43 -5.77 10.54
N VAL A 216 -14.62 -5.17 10.59
CA VAL A 216 -15.86 -5.87 10.23
C VAL A 216 -15.81 -6.35 8.79
N PHE A 217 -15.37 -5.50 7.87
CA PHE A 217 -15.26 -5.84 6.47
C PHE A 217 -14.19 -6.92 6.23
N PHE A 218 -13.01 -6.80 6.85
CA PHE A 218 -11.95 -7.82 6.82
C PHE A 218 -12.45 -9.19 7.25
N VAL A 219 -13.10 -9.27 8.40
CA VAL A 219 -13.60 -10.53 8.96
C VAL A 219 -14.65 -11.14 8.05
N GLN A 220 -15.56 -10.34 7.48
CA GLN A 220 -16.56 -10.82 6.52
C GLN A 220 -15.92 -11.40 5.26
N ARG A 221 -14.89 -10.73 4.72
CA ARG A 221 -14.15 -11.20 3.53
C ARG A 221 -13.39 -12.48 3.81
N ILE A 222 -12.65 -12.51 4.92
CA ILE A 222 -11.91 -13.69 5.38
C ILE A 222 -12.88 -14.86 5.56
N ASP A 223 -13.95 -14.70 6.35
CA ASP A 223 -14.95 -15.75 6.58
C ASP A 223 -15.58 -16.27 5.29
N SER A 224 -15.92 -15.38 4.35
CA SER A 224 -16.47 -15.75 3.05
C SER A 224 -15.50 -16.62 2.24
N ILE A 225 -14.22 -16.27 2.21
CA ILE A 225 -13.18 -17.06 1.51
C ILE A 225 -13.00 -18.42 2.18
N LEU A 226 -12.90 -18.45 3.51
CA LEU A 226 -12.73 -19.68 4.27
C LEU A 226 -13.90 -20.65 4.07
N LYS A 227 -15.15 -20.15 4.09
CA LYS A 227 -16.36 -20.93 3.82
C LYS A 227 -16.46 -21.45 2.38
N SER A 228 -15.77 -20.83 1.42
CA SER A 228 -15.68 -21.35 0.05
C SER A 228 -14.82 -22.62 -0.06
N GLY A 229 -14.12 -22.99 1.03
CA GLY A 229 -13.20 -24.14 1.07
C GLY A 229 -11.76 -23.80 0.70
N SER A 230 -11.45 -22.53 0.43
CA SER A 230 -10.10 -22.06 0.10
C SER A 230 -9.25 -21.87 1.35
N ALA A 231 -7.99 -22.30 1.31
CA ALA A 231 -7.00 -21.88 2.30
C ALA A 231 -6.52 -20.46 1.99
N LEU A 232 -6.44 -19.60 3.00
CA LEU A 232 -6.15 -18.17 2.86
C LEU A 232 -4.92 -17.75 3.68
N PHE A 233 -4.03 -16.98 3.07
CA PHE A 233 -3.01 -16.20 3.78
C PHE A 233 -3.41 -14.72 3.72
N SER A 234 -3.65 -14.08 4.86
CA SER A 234 -4.10 -12.68 4.94
C SER A 234 -2.99 -11.80 5.52
N GLY A 235 -2.54 -10.78 4.81
CA GLY A 235 -1.73 -9.69 5.37
C GLY A 235 -2.64 -8.60 5.91
N VAL A 236 -2.57 -8.34 7.22
CA VAL A 236 -3.40 -7.37 7.93
C VAL A 236 -2.53 -6.59 8.92
N GLY A 237 -2.72 -5.27 8.94
CA GLY A 237 -1.99 -4.33 9.78
C GLY A 237 -2.08 -4.66 11.27
N ALA A 238 -0.99 -4.46 12.00
CA ALA A 238 -0.88 -4.81 13.42
C ALA A 238 -1.99 -4.20 14.28
N ALA A 239 -2.36 -2.94 14.01
CA ALA A 239 -3.42 -2.21 14.71
C ALA A 239 -4.82 -2.85 14.57
N HIS A 240 -5.06 -3.64 13.52
CA HIS A 240 -6.35 -4.26 13.26
C HIS A 240 -6.58 -5.56 14.04
N LEU A 241 -5.52 -6.19 14.56
CA LEU A 241 -5.60 -7.53 15.14
C LEU A 241 -6.05 -7.61 16.61
N PRO A 242 -5.56 -6.77 17.54
CA PRO A 242 -5.82 -6.92 18.96
C PRO A 242 -7.16 -6.33 19.43
N GLY A 243 -7.50 -6.63 20.67
CA GLY A 243 -8.69 -6.09 21.34
C GLY A 243 -10.00 -6.77 20.96
N SER A 244 -11.07 -6.40 21.66
CA SER A 244 -12.40 -7.04 21.51
C SER A 244 -13.08 -6.76 20.16
N LYS A 245 -12.61 -5.75 19.42
CA LYS A 245 -13.03 -5.42 18.04
C LYS A 245 -11.93 -5.74 17.03
N GLY A 246 -10.87 -6.42 17.44
CA GLY A 246 -9.79 -6.86 16.57
C GLY A 246 -10.16 -8.10 15.76
N VAL A 247 -9.51 -8.26 14.61
CA VAL A 247 -9.77 -9.37 13.67
C VAL A 247 -9.62 -10.74 14.34
N ILE A 248 -8.66 -10.91 15.26
CA ILE A 248 -8.43 -12.19 15.97
C ILE A 248 -9.67 -12.60 16.78
N GLU A 249 -10.16 -11.69 17.63
CA GLU A 249 -11.32 -11.95 18.49
C GLU A 249 -12.61 -12.10 17.69
N MET A 250 -12.76 -11.32 16.62
CA MET A 250 -13.91 -11.42 15.75
C MET A 250 -13.98 -12.77 15.02
N LEU A 251 -12.84 -13.30 14.55
CA LEU A 251 -12.80 -14.65 13.96
C LEU A 251 -13.04 -15.75 15.00
N ARG A 252 -12.53 -15.60 16.23
CA ARG A 252 -12.83 -16.52 17.35
C ARG A 252 -14.33 -16.58 17.65
N ARG A 253 -15.03 -15.43 17.62
CA ARG A 253 -16.50 -15.38 17.77
C ARG A 253 -17.27 -16.07 16.63
N LEU A 254 -16.66 -16.20 15.46
CA LEU A 254 -17.19 -17.01 14.34
C LEU A 254 -16.84 -18.50 14.48
N ASN A 255 -16.38 -18.94 15.65
CA ASN A 255 -15.99 -20.32 15.98
C ASN A 255 -14.73 -20.84 15.26
N TYR A 256 -13.90 -19.95 14.70
CA TYR A 256 -12.57 -20.35 14.25
C TYR A 256 -11.61 -20.44 15.43
N LYS A 257 -10.70 -21.41 15.36
CA LYS A 257 -9.54 -21.48 16.25
C LYS A 257 -8.46 -20.57 15.68
N VAL A 258 -8.08 -19.53 16.43
CA VAL A 258 -7.03 -18.58 16.02
C VAL A 258 -5.89 -18.62 17.04
N GLU A 259 -4.73 -19.13 16.63
CA GLU A 259 -3.59 -19.43 17.51
C GLU A 259 -2.31 -18.76 17.03
N PRO A 260 -1.47 -18.23 17.93
CA PRO A 260 -0.20 -17.62 17.53
C PRO A 260 0.76 -18.71 17.02
N ILE A 261 1.57 -18.35 16.03
CA ILE A 261 2.67 -19.17 15.53
C ILE A 261 3.99 -18.49 15.91
N THR A 262 4.87 -19.22 16.59
CA THR A 262 6.23 -18.77 16.91
C THR A 262 7.09 -18.76 15.65
N PRO A 263 7.68 -17.63 15.26
CA PRO A 263 8.56 -17.56 14.10
C PRO A 263 9.90 -18.25 14.39
N ARG A 264 10.42 -18.97 13.40
CA ARG A 264 11.79 -19.49 13.38
C ARG A 264 12.44 -19.08 12.07
N GLN A 265 13.58 -18.42 12.17
CA GLN A 265 14.38 -18.07 11.00
C GLN A 265 15.54 -19.05 10.86
N THR A 266 15.67 -19.67 9.70
CA THR A 266 16.84 -20.46 9.35
C THR A 266 17.34 -20.08 7.95
N LYS A 267 18.39 -20.76 7.47
CA LYS A 267 18.84 -20.63 6.07
C LYS A 267 17.76 -21.04 5.06
N LYS A 268 16.68 -21.71 5.49
CA LYS A 268 15.53 -22.05 4.64
C LYS A 268 14.83 -20.76 4.18
N ALA A 269 14.43 -19.88 5.08
CA ALA A 269 13.77 -18.63 4.74
C ALA A 269 14.51 -17.81 3.68
N VAL A 270 15.84 -17.63 3.84
CA VAL A 270 16.67 -16.90 2.86
C VAL A 270 16.61 -17.56 1.47
N LYS A 271 16.76 -18.89 1.41
CA LYS A 271 16.69 -19.63 0.14
C LYS A 271 15.31 -19.55 -0.53
N GLU A 272 14.24 -19.56 0.27
CA GLU A 272 12.87 -19.46 -0.24
C GLU A 272 12.58 -18.05 -0.77
N GLN A 273 13.09 -17.03 -0.10
CA GLN A 273 13.06 -15.65 -0.58
C GLN A 273 13.80 -15.52 -1.92
N ASP A 274 15.07 -15.95 -1.98
CA ASP A 274 15.88 -15.90 -3.20
C ASP A 274 15.20 -16.64 -4.36
N ALA A 275 14.59 -17.79 -4.08
CA ALA A 275 13.88 -18.59 -5.09
C ALA A 275 12.65 -17.85 -5.63
N ILE A 276 11.89 -17.16 -4.77
CA ILE A 276 10.74 -16.35 -5.21
C ILE A 276 11.23 -15.13 -5.99
N ASP A 277 12.27 -14.44 -5.53
CA ASP A 277 12.77 -13.23 -6.18
C ASP A 277 13.25 -13.49 -7.61
N GLN A 278 13.85 -14.66 -7.86
CA GLN A 278 14.29 -15.12 -9.18
C GLN A 278 13.14 -15.48 -10.15
N ILE A 279 11.90 -15.66 -9.67
CA ILE A 279 10.76 -15.94 -10.55
C ILE A 279 10.37 -14.65 -11.28
N LEU A 280 10.52 -14.66 -12.61
CA LEU A 280 9.97 -13.64 -13.49
C LEU A 280 8.65 -14.13 -14.10
N LYS A 281 7.60 -13.32 -13.96
CA LYS A 281 6.32 -13.58 -14.62
C LYS A 281 6.34 -13.04 -16.04
N PRO A 282 5.94 -13.86 -17.03
CA PRO A 282 5.72 -13.37 -18.38
C PRO A 282 4.72 -12.22 -18.37
N VAL A 283 5.02 -11.17 -19.13
CA VAL A 283 4.13 -10.01 -19.30
C VAL A 283 3.62 -9.95 -20.73
N SER A 284 2.40 -9.46 -20.89
CA SER A 284 1.81 -9.18 -22.20
C SER A 284 2.01 -7.71 -22.53
N PHE A 285 2.56 -7.43 -23.71
CA PHE A 285 2.78 -6.06 -24.16
C PHE A 285 1.55 -5.54 -24.90
N GLU A 286 1.03 -4.40 -24.45
CA GLU A 286 -0.14 -3.72 -25.02
C GLU A 286 0.29 -2.41 -25.69
N LYS A 287 -0.33 -2.11 -26.84
CA LYS A 287 -0.12 -0.83 -27.53
C LYS A 287 -0.85 0.28 -26.78
N ASN A 288 -0.10 1.26 -26.32
CA ASN A 288 -0.60 2.49 -25.72
C ASN A 288 -0.34 3.65 -26.69
N TYR A 289 -1.39 4.35 -27.10
CA TYR A 289 -1.31 5.46 -28.04
C TYR A 289 -1.21 6.80 -27.31
N ALA A 290 -0.53 7.77 -27.93
CA ALA A 290 -0.56 9.15 -27.51
C ALA A 290 -1.97 9.72 -27.72
N ALA A 291 -2.30 10.83 -27.06
CA ALA A 291 -3.64 11.42 -27.14
C ALA A 291 -4.06 11.82 -28.57
N ASP A 292 -3.09 12.14 -29.43
CA ASP A 292 -3.29 12.46 -30.85
C ASP A 292 -3.24 11.23 -31.77
N SER A 293 -2.97 10.05 -31.22
CA SER A 293 -2.78 8.79 -31.93
C SER A 293 -1.63 8.75 -32.95
N LEU A 294 -0.73 9.74 -32.96
CA LEU A 294 0.39 9.81 -33.91
C LEU A 294 1.52 8.82 -33.56
N TYR A 295 1.70 8.57 -32.26
CA TYR A 295 2.73 7.68 -31.75
C TYR A 295 2.11 6.65 -30.80
N TYR A 296 2.76 5.49 -30.70
CA TYR A 296 2.42 4.48 -29.71
C TYR A 296 3.69 3.87 -29.12
N ILE A 297 3.56 3.33 -27.91
CA ILE A 297 4.56 2.49 -27.27
C ILE A 297 3.91 1.16 -26.88
N GLN A 298 4.68 0.07 -26.93
CA GLN A 298 4.25 -1.21 -26.40
C GLN A 298 4.84 -1.39 -25.00
N VAL A 299 3.98 -1.57 -24.00
CA VAL A 299 4.41 -1.75 -22.59
C VAL A 299 3.58 -2.84 -21.90
N PRO A 300 4.06 -3.43 -20.79
CA PRO A 300 3.40 -4.50 -20.02
C PRO A 300 2.02 -4.22 -19.39
N GLY A 301 1.38 -3.09 -19.70
CA GLY A 301 0.06 -2.73 -19.20
C GLY A 301 -0.39 -1.33 -19.60
N LYS A 302 -1.49 -0.87 -18.99
CA LYS A 302 -2.03 0.48 -19.24
C LYS A 302 -1.04 1.55 -18.75
N LEU A 303 -0.83 2.56 -19.59
CA LEU A 303 -0.17 3.80 -19.22
C LEU A 303 -1.15 4.75 -18.52
N THR A 304 -0.78 5.21 -17.32
CA THR A 304 -1.54 6.16 -16.52
C THR A 304 -0.89 7.54 -16.57
N PRO A 305 -1.64 8.61 -16.90
CA PRO A 305 -1.09 9.96 -16.92
C PRO A 305 -0.77 10.43 -15.50
N ILE A 306 0.42 11.00 -15.32
CA ILE A 306 0.85 11.58 -14.04
C ILE A 306 1.09 13.08 -14.11
N MET A 307 1.45 13.62 -15.27
CA MET A 307 1.62 15.06 -15.47
C MET A 307 1.11 15.43 -16.85
N ASN A 308 0.33 16.50 -16.91
CA ASN A 308 -0.05 17.17 -18.15
C ASN A 308 0.32 18.64 -18.01
N TYR A 309 1.36 19.08 -18.70
CA TYR A 309 1.77 20.49 -18.74
C TYR A 309 1.85 20.98 -20.17
N ASP A 310 0.90 21.84 -20.55
CA ASP A 310 0.77 22.37 -21.92
C ASP A 310 0.72 21.21 -22.94
N ASN A 311 1.72 21.12 -23.84
CA ASN A 311 1.82 20.07 -24.84
C ASN A 311 2.65 18.85 -24.39
N ILE A 312 3.12 18.81 -23.13
CA ILE A 312 3.95 17.73 -22.62
C ILE A 312 3.13 16.83 -21.70
N LYS A 313 3.19 15.53 -21.96
CA LYS A 313 2.47 14.51 -21.20
C LYS A 313 3.41 13.44 -20.67
N TYR A 314 3.25 13.11 -19.40
CA TYR A 314 3.96 12.04 -18.73
C TYR A 314 3.01 10.92 -18.40
N TYR A 315 3.39 9.73 -18.79
CA TYR A 315 2.68 8.51 -18.49
C TYR A 315 3.59 7.53 -17.76
N ILE A 316 3.01 6.76 -16.84
CA ILE A 316 3.71 5.66 -16.18
C ILE A 316 2.91 4.37 -16.26
N ASN A 317 3.63 3.26 -16.28
CA ASN A 317 3.11 1.94 -16.01
C ASN A 317 4.04 1.28 -14.98
N ALA A 318 3.48 0.62 -13.98
CA ALA A 318 4.25 -0.12 -12.99
C ALA A 318 3.89 -1.61 -13.07
N ASP A 319 4.86 -2.44 -13.44
CA ASP A 319 4.80 -3.88 -13.30
C ASP A 319 5.12 -4.24 -11.85
N MET A 320 4.08 -4.16 -11.03
CA MET A 320 4.16 -4.43 -9.59
C MET A 320 4.62 -5.87 -9.28
N VAL A 321 4.41 -6.82 -10.20
CA VAL A 321 4.72 -8.24 -10.02
C VAL A 321 6.21 -8.51 -10.17
N ASN A 322 6.82 -7.95 -11.22
CA ASN A 322 8.26 -8.13 -11.46
C ASN A 322 9.12 -6.99 -10.88
N GLY A 323 8.51 -5.94 -10.32
CA GLY A 323 9.24 -4.81 -9.73
C GLY A 323 9.86 -3.87 -10.77
N ASN A 324 9.23 -3.75 -11.94
CA ASN A 324 9.69 -2.91 -13.04
C ASN A 324 8.70 -1.78 -13.31
N PHE A 325 9.14 -0.72 -13.98
CA PHE A 325 8.26 0.34 -14.46
C PHE A 325 8.65 0.79 -15.86
N THR A 326 7.71 1.45 -16.54
CA THR A 326 7.96 2.20 -17.76
C THR A 326 7.43 3.62 -17.59
N MET A 327 8.21 4.58 -18.08
CA MET A 327 7.78 5.96 -18.18
C MET A 327 7.82 6.39 -19.64
N TRP A 328 6.76 7.03 -20.09
CA TRP A 328 6.65 7.57 -21.43
C TRP A 328 6.38 9.07 -21.39
N ARG A 329 7.19 9.84 -22.11
CA ARG A 329 7.12 11.31 -22.19
C ARG A 329 6.80 11.66 -23.64
N VAL A 330 5.68 12.34 -23.87
CA VAL A 330 5.18 12.73 -25.19
C VAL A 330 5.11 14.24 -25.28
#